data_AF-A0A060C2A2-F1
#
_entry.id   AF-A0A060C2A2-F1
#
_cell.length_a   1.000
_cell.length_b   1.000
_cell.length_c   1.000
_cell.angle_alpha   90.00
_cell.angle_beta   90.00
_cell.angle_gamma   90.00
#
_symmetry.space_group_name_H-M   'P 1'
#
loop_
_entity.id
_entity.type
_entity.pdbx_description
1 polymer ?
#
loop_
_entity_poly.entity_id
_entity_poly.type
_entity_poly.pdbx_seq_one_letter_code
_entity_poly.pdbx_strand_id
1 'polypeptide(L)'
;MVYLHGGAWAVGDLDSHEAHARRIANRTGAVVVNVDYRLAPEHPFPAGHDDAVTALAWATAHSAELGGAAEAIGVAGDSAGGNLALAAALASVEQGLPLRAALLLYAV
;
A
#
# COMPACT_ATOMS: atom_id res chain seq x y z
N MET A 1 -4.69 1.68 -6.68
CA MET A 1 -4.23 2.20 -5.37
C MET A 1 -3.76 1.05 -4.52
N VAL A 2 -2.52 1.09 -4.04
CA VAL A 2 -1.98 0.08 -3.12
C VAL A 2 -2.33 0.49 -1.70
N TYR A 3 -2.91 -0.41 -0.91
CA TYR A 3 -3.29 -0.16 0.47
C TYR A 3 -2.52 -1.09 1.41
N LEU A 4 -1.90 -0.50 2.44
CA LEU A 4 -1.08 -1.15 3.44
C LEU A 4 -1.76 -0.99 4.80
N HIS A 5 -2.18 -2.10 5.39
CA HIS A 5 -2.92 -2.08 6.65
C HIS A 5 -2.05 -1.63 7.84
N GLY A 6 -2.69 -1.11 8.88
CA GLY A 6 -2.04 -0.83 10.16
C GLY A 6 -1.89 -2.08 11.04
N GLY A 7 -1.43 -1.86 12.28
CA GLY A 7 -1.24 -2.93 13.26
C GLY A 7 0.19 -3.09 13.75
N ALA A 8 0.91 -1.97 13.93
CA ALA A 8 2.25 -1.95 14.53
C ALA A 8 3.25 -2.95 13.89
N TRP A 9 3.12 -3.18 12.58
CA TRP A 9 3.91 -4.15 11.80
C TRP A 9 3.84 -5.60 12.29
N ALA A 10 2.95 -5.91 13.24
CA ALA A 10 2.93 -7.20 13.94
C ALA A 10 1.54 -7.84 14.01
N VAL A 11 0.49 -7.07 13.76
CA VAL A 11 -0.89 -7.54 13.72
C VAL A 11 -1.63 -6.90 12.54
N GLY A 12 -2.86 -7.36 12.30
CA GLY A 12 -3.63 -6.97 11.13
C GLY A 12 -3.37 -7.94 9.97
N ASP A 13 -4.29 -7.92 9.03
CA ASP A 13 -4.35 -8.81 7.87
C ASP A 13 -5.39 -8.25 6.87
N LEU A 14 -5.63 -9.00 5.79
CA LEU A 14 -6.63 -8.66 4.79
C LEU A 14 -8.05 -8.56 5.36
N ASP A 15 -8.43 -9.43 6.29
CA ASP A 15 -9.80 -9.52 6.81
C ASP A 15 -10.13 -8.35 7.75
N SER A 16 -9.22 -8.05 8.69
CA SER A 16 -9.34 -6.96 9.64
C SER A 16 -9.43 -5.58 8.97
N HIS A 17 -8.86 -5.42 7.78
CA HIS A 17 -8.87 -4.16 7.03
C HIS A 17 -9.66 -4.18 5.72
N GLU A 18 -10.39 -5.27 5.43
CA GLU A 18 -11.20 -5.40 4.22
C GLU A 18 -12.20 -4.24 4.07
N ALA A 19 -12.86 -3.88 5.18
CA ALA A 19 -13.84 -2.79 5.19
C ALA A 19 -13.20 -1.42 4.85
N HIS A 20 -11.95 -1.18 5.27
CA HIS A 20 -11.22 0.03 4.92
C HIS A 20 -10.84 0.04 3.44
N ALA A 21 -10.27 -1.05 2.93
CA ALA A 21 -9.94 -1.20 1.51
C ALA A 21 -11.16 -1.02 0.59
N ARG A 22 -12.29 -1.66 0.92
CA ARG A 22 -13.57 -1.50 0.20
C ARG A 22 -14.08 -0.07 0.25
N ARG A 23 -13.99 0.60 1.41
CA ARG A 23 -14.41 2.01 1.55
C ARG A 23 -13.58 2.94 0.68
N ILE A 24 -12.26 2.71 0.59
CA ILE A 24 -11.37 3.46 -0.29
C ILE A 24 -11.76 3.22 -1.75
N ALA A 25 -11.94 1.96 -2.17
CA ALA A 25 -12.33 1.60 -3.52
C ALA A 25 -13.66 2.29 -3.92
N ASN A 26 -14.70 2.14 -3.10
CA ASN A 26 -16.03 2.69 -3.37
C ASN A 26 -16.05 4.23 -3.44
N ARG A 27 -15.23 4.91 -2.63
CA ARG A 27 -15.20 6.38 -2.60
C ARG A 27 -14.35 7.00 -3.69
N THR A 28 -13.35 6.27 -4.18
CA THR A 28 -12.38 6.79 -5.16
C THR A 28 -12.64 6.28 -6.58
N GLY A 29 -13.40 5.19 -6.73
CA GLY A 29 -13.54 4.48 -7.99
C GLY A 29 -12.27 3.75 -8.43
N ALA A 30 -11.23 3.72 -7.59
CA ALA A 30 -9.97 3.06 -7.91
C ALA A 30 -10.03 1.56 -7.60
N VAL A 31 -9.32 0.78 -8.40
CA VAL A 31 -8.92 -0.58 -8.01
C VAL A 31 -8.00 -0.49 -6.79
N VAL A 32 -8.30 -1.25 -5.74
CA VAL A 32 -7.49 -1.30 -4.51
C VAL A 32 -6.80 -2.65 -4.42
N VAL A 33 -5.46 -2.61 -4.38
CA VAL A 33 -4.61 -3.77 -4.08
C VAL A 33 -4.36 -3.74 -2.57
N ASN A 34 -5.08 -4.57 -1.83
CA ASN A 34 -4.89 -4.74 -0.38
C ASN A 34 -3.75 -5.74 -0.15
N VAL A 35 -2.67 -5.30 0.49
CA VAL A 35 -1.41 -6.07 0.57
C VAL A 35 -1.31 -6.76 1.92
N ASP A 36 -1.14 -8.08 1.88
CA ASP A 36 -0.83 -8.92 3.04
C ASP A 36 0.69 -9.02 3.20
N TYR A 37 1.31 -7.96 3.75
CA TYR A 37 2.76 -7.88 3.86
C TYR A 37 3.26 -8.67 5.08
N ARG A 38 4.52 -9.11 5.03
CA ARG A 38 5.12 -9.90 6.11
C ARG A 38 5.22 -9.11 7.41
N LEU A 39 4.85 -9.76 8.52
CA LEU A 39 4.77 -9.15 9.85
C LEU A 39 5.92 -9.57 10.78
N ALA A 40 6.28 -8.68 11.70
CA ALA A 40 7.14 -8.95 12.82
C ALA A 40 6.37 -9.69 13.94
N PRO A 41 7.06 -10.48 14.80
CA PRO A 41 8.51 -10.69 14.86
C PRO A 41 9.06 -11.74 13.89
N GLU A 42 8.22 -12.53 13.22
CA GLU A 42 8.64 -13.60 12.30
C GLU A 42 9.45 -13.03 11.12
N HIS A 43 9.06 -11.85 10.66
CA HIS A 43 9.71 -11.08 9.61
C HIS A 43 9.95 -9.64 10.09
N PRO A 44 11.04 -9.39 10.84
CA PRO A 44 11.35 -8.07 11.33
C PRO A 44 11.69 -7.12 10.17
N PHE A 45 11.83 -5.82 10.48
CA PHE A 45 12.32 -4.83 9.54
C PHE A 45 13.61 -5.33 8.83
N PRO A 46 13.73 -5.21 7.50
CA PRO A 46 12.88 -4.45 6.58
C PRO A 46 11.79 -5.25 5.83
N ALA A 47 11.40 -6.45 6.26
CA ALA A 47 10.55 -7.33 5.43
C ALA A 47 9.25 -6.69 4.92
N GLY A 48 8.41 -6.13 5.81
CA GLY A 48 7.18 -5.44 5.41
C GLY A 48 7.43 -4.15 4.60
N HIS A 49 8.58 -3.49 4.81
CA HIS A 49 9.00 -2.34 4.00
C HIS A 49 9.28 -2.77 2.55
N ASP A 50 10.06 -3.83 2.38
CA ASP A 50 10.42 -4.35 1.06
C ASP A 50 9.19 -4.87 0.31
N ASP A 51 8.26 -5.51 1.04
CA ASP A 51 6.97 -5.94 0.49
C ASP A 51 6.12 -4.75 0.02
N ALA A 52 6.07 -3.66 0.78
CA ALA A 52 5.35 -2.45 0.41
C ALA A 52 5.91 -1.79 -0.88
N VAL A 53 7.23 -1.66 -0.96
CA VAL A 53 7.90 -1.13 -2.16
C VAL A 53 7.67 -2.05 -3.36
N THR A 54 7.83 -3.36 -3.17
CA THR A 54 7.63 -4.38 -4.22
C THR A 54 6.18 -4.37 -4.71
N ALA A 55 5.21 -4.31 -3.81
CA ALA A 55 3.80 -4.27 -4.15
C ALA A 55 3.44 -3.00 -4.94
N LEU A 56 4.00 -1.84 -4.60
CA LEU A 56 3.77 -0.61 -5.36
C LEU A 56 4.34 -0.69 -6.78
N ALA A 57 5.57 -1.18 -6.93
CA ALA A 57 6.19 -1.36 -8.23
C ALA A 57 5.40 -2.39 -9.09
N TRP A 58 5.03 -3.52 -8.49
CA TRP A 58 4.24 -4.57 -9.14
C TRP A 58 2.86 -4.04 -9.58
N ALA A 59 2.11 -3.42 -8.69
CA ALA A 59 0.79 -2.88 -9.02
C ALA A 59 0.85 -1.78 -10.10
N THR A 60 1.95 -1.02 -10.15
CA THR A 60 2.20 -0.03 -11.21
C THR A 60 2.41 -0.71 -12.55
N ALA A 61 3.29 -1.71 -12.61
CA ALA A 61 3.60 -2.46 -13.84
C ALA A 61 2.39 -3.25 -14.38
N HIS A 62 1.53 -3.75 -13.49
CA HIS A 62 0.34 -4.55 -13.83
C HIS A 62 -0.97 -3.74 -13.81
N SER A 63 -0.90 -2.41 -13.72
CA SER A 63 -2.09 -1.55 -13.53
C SER A 63 -3.19 -1.78 -14.56
N ALA A 64 -2.85 -1.95 -15.84
CA ALA A 64 -3.82 -2.22 -16.90
C ALA A 64 -4.51 -3.60 -16.74
N GLU A 65 -3.76 -4.64 -16.38
CA GLU A 65 -4.28 -6.00 -16.15
C GLU A 65 -5.23 -6.04 -14.96
N LEU A 66 -4.97 -5.20 -13.94
CA LEU A 66 -5.80 -5.04 -12.76
C LEU A 66 -7.07 -4.21 -13.01
N GLY A 67 -7.25 -3.64 -14.21
CA GLY A 67 -8.36 -2.74 -14.55
C GLY A 67 -8.17 -1.30 -14.05
N GLY A 68 -6.94 -0.91 -13.71
CA GLY A 68 -6.55 0.46 -13.39
C GLY A 68 -5.92 1.20 -14.58
N ALA A 69 -5.43 2.41 -14.31
CA ALA A 69 -4.73 3.24 -15.28
C ALA A 69 -3.30 3.55 -14.79
N ALA A 70 -2.31 3.40 -15.67
CA ALA A 70 -0.89 3.51 -15.32
C ALA A 70 -0.48 4.92 -14.85
N GLU A 71 -1.21 5.94 -15.31
CA GLU A 71 -1.05 7.34 -14.95
C GLU A 71 -1.75 7.73 -13.64
N ALA A 72 -2.51 6.81 -13.02
CA ALA A 72 -3.36 7.04 -11.86
C ALA A 72 -2.99 6.12 -10.68
N ILE A 73 -1.70 6.04 -10.34
CA ILE A 73 -1.21 5.25 -9.22
C ILE A 73 -1.28 6.05 -7.92
N GLY A 74 -1.74 5.42 -6.85
CA GLY A 74 -1.74 5.98 -5.51
C GLY A 74 -1.40 4.91 -4.48
N VAL A 75 -0.89 5.34 -3.33
CA VAL A 75 -0.61 4.48 -2.18
C VAL A 75 -1.38 5.01 -0.96
N ALA A 76 -1.80 4.12 -0.08
CA ALA A 76 -2.54 4.45 1.12
C ALA A 76 -2.16 3.52 2.26
N GLY A 77 -2.28 4.00 3.49
CA GLY A 77 -2.14 3.16 4.66
C GLY A 77 -2.50 3.87 5.95
N ASP A 78 -2.72 3.09 7.00
CA ASP A 78 -3.09 3.59 8.32
C ASP A 78 -2.08 3.17 9.39
N SER A 79 -1.81 4.04 10.36
CA SER A 79 -0.83 3.79 11.44
C SER A 79 0.52 3.30 10.88
N ALA A 80 0.95 2.08 11.25
CA ALA A 80 2.13 1.41 10.71
C ALA A 80 2.10 1.22 9.19
N GLY A 81 0.93 0.94 8.60
CA GLY A 81 0.74 0.91 7.15
C GLY A 81 0.89 2.28 6.51
N GLY A 82 0.55 3.36 7.23
CA GLY A 82 0.82 4.73 6.80
C GLY A 82 2.31 5.04 6.72
N ASN A 83 3.10 4.52 7.66
CA ASN A 83 4.57 4.59 7.61
C ASN A 83 5.10 3.84 6.37
N LEU A 84 4.64 2.61 6.13
CA LEU A 84 5.01 1.82 4.96
C LEU A 84 4.58 2.49 3.63
N ALA A 85 3.40 3.12 3.60
CA ALA A 85 2.90 3.84 2.44
C ALA A 85 3.77 5.05 2.10
N LEU A 86 4.23 5.79 3.11
CA LEU A 86 5.17 6.89 2.93
C LEU A 86 6.53 6.39 2.43
N ALA A 87 7.05 5.29 3.00
CA ALA A 87 8.32 4.70 2.55
C ALA A 87 8.24 4.23 1.08
N ALA A 88 7.17 3.54 0.70
CA ALA A 88 6.93 3.14 -0.68
C ALA A 88 6.77 4.35 -1.61
N ALA A 89 6.12 5.42 -1.15
CA ALA A 89 6.01 6.66 -1.92
C ALA A 89 7.38 7.29 -2.19
N LEU A 90 8.28 7.32 -1.20
CA LEU A 90 9.64 7.83 -1.38
C LEU A 90 10.44 6.96 -2.35
N ALA A 91 10.41 5.63 -2.19
CA ALA A 91 11.06 4.71 -3.11
C ALA A 91 10.53 4.84 -4.55
N SER A 92 9.25 5.16 -4.72
CA SER A 92 8.64 5.38 -6.04
C SER A 92 9.24 6.57 -6.78
N VAL A 93 9.66 7.62 -6.06
CA VAL A 93 10.33 8.79 -6.64
C VAL A 93 11.71 8.40 -7.19
N GLU A 94 12.48 7.62 -6.43
CA GLU A 94 13.80 7.13 -6.86
C GLU A 94 13.71 6.21 -8.08
N GLN A 95 12.63 5.42 -8.16
CA GLN A 95 12.36 4.51 -9.28
C GLN A 95 11.68 5.20 -10.48
N GLY A 96 11.28 6.47 -10.37
CA GLY A 96 10.58 7.21 -11.43
C GLY A 96 9.16 6.70 -11.71
N LEU A 97 8.50 6.08 -10.72
CA LEU A 97 7.12 5.62 -10.86
C LEU A 97 6.13 6.80 -10.84
N PRO A 98 5.02 6.74 -11.61
CA PRO A 98 4.06 7.83 -11.75
C PRO A 98 3.07 7.93 -10.57
N LEU A 99 3.57 7.98 -9.33
CA LEU A 99 2.72 8.12 -8.14
C LEU A 99 2.03 9.51 -8.11
N ARG A 100 0.70 9.50 -7.96
CA ARG A 100 -0.14 10.71 -7.98
C ARG A 100 -0.65 11.14 -6.61
N ALA A 101 -0.75 10.21 -5.67
CA ALA A 101 -1.29 10.48 -4.34
C ALA A 101 -0.76 9.49 -3.29
N ALA A 102 -0.59 10.00 -2.07
CA ALA A 102 -0.37 9.20 -0.87
C ALA A 102 -1.43 9.58 0.18
N LEU A 103 -2.21 8.61 0.66
CA LEU A 103 -3.18 8.79 1.74
C LEU A 103 -2.64 8.20 3.04
N LEU A 104 -2.24 9.05 3.97
CA LEU A 104 -1.60 8.65 5.24
C LEU A 104 -2.58 8.87 6.40
N LEU A 105 -3.13 7.80 6.95
CA LEU A 105 -4.09 7.86 8.05
C LEU A 105 -3.33 7.68 9.37
N TYR A 106 -3.23 8.76 10.18
CA TYR A 106 -2.57 8.74 11.51
C TYR A 106 -1.23 7.96 11.51
N ALA A 107 -0.39 8.23 10.51
CA ALA A 107 0.87 7.53 10.30
C ALA A 107 1.86 7.76 11.46
N VAL A 108 2.71 6.75 11.68
CA VAL A 108 3.79 6.74 12.68
C VAL A 108 5.15 7.07 12.09
#